data_AF-A0A9E2FTZ9-F1
#
_entry.id   AF-A0A9E2FTZ9-F1
#
_cell.length_a   1.000
_cell.length_b   1.000
_cell.length_c   1.000
_cell.angle_alpha   90.00
_cell.angle_beta   90.00
_cell.angle_gamma   90.00
#
_symmetry.space_group_name_H-M   'P 1'
#
loop_
_entity.id
_entity.type
_entity.pdbx_description
1 polymer ?
#
loop_
_entity_poly.entity_id
_entity_poly.type
_entity_poly.pdbx_seq_one_letter_code
_entity_poly.pdbx_strand_id
1 'polypeptide(L)'
;MEFKEIEGGRLWPPVVDAGVVSGYARVGSGQRVELFEVSDAGLSGPGICYLWSDLDGISISDGLIQIHSDKYLSGGLRFALEGLSIRGANGVEVRQQDGYPVAYCLLNRITYEQQKLVDEFDVGF
;
A
#
# COMPACT_ATOMS: atom_id res chain seq x y z
N MET A 1 12.96 -8.42 -3.58
CA MET A 1 13.07 -7.84 -2.23
C MET A 1 12.91 -9.00 -1.25
N GLU A 2 13.62 -8.99 -0.12
CA GLU A 2 13.53 -10.05 0.89
C GLU A 2 12.93 -9.45 2.16
N PHE A 3 11.87 -10.07 2.67
CA PHE A 3 11.23 -9.68 3.93
C PHE A 3 11.63 -10.63 5.03
N LYS A 4 11.99 -10.09 6.18
CA LYS A 4 12.31 -10.86 7.37
C LYS A 4 11.58 -10.33 8.57
N GLU A 5 11.17 -11.23 9.46
CA GLU A 5 10.65 -10.86 10.76
C GLU A 5 11.79 -10.32 11.64
N ILE A 6 11.52 -9.21 12.31
CA ILE A 6 12.39 -8.56 13.29
C ILE A 6 11.66 -8.50 14.64
N GLU A 7 12.34 -8.02 15.68
CA GLU A 7 11.80 -7.99 17.04
C GLU A 7 10.40 -7.35 17.13
N GLY A 8 9.50 -8.08 17.79
CA GLY A 8 8.12 -7.66 18.01
C GLY A 8 7.15 -8.01 16.87
N GLY A 9 7.48 -9.00 16.02
CA GLY A 9 6.59 -9.44 14.94
C GLY A 9 6.51 -8.47 13.76
N ARG A 10 7.42 -7.49 13.70
CA ARG A 10 7.49 -6.50 12.62
C ARG A 10 8.30 -7.07 11.45
N LEU A 11 8.11 -6.50 10.26
CA LEU A 11 8.88 -6.88 9.08
C LEU A 11 9.96 -5.85 8.74
N TRP A 12 11.07 -6.33 8.18
CA TRP A 12 12.05 -5.50 7.50
C TRP A 12 12.25 -5.97 6.05
N PRO A 13 12.16 -5.07 5.05
CA PRO A 13 11.73 -3.68 5.12
C PRO A 13 10.32 -3.49 5.71
N PRO A 14 10.01 -2.35 6.34
CA PRO A 14 8.71 -2.16 7.00
C PRO A 14 7.58 -2.17 5.98
N VAL A 15 6.52 -2.89 6.29
CA VAL A 15 5.25 -2.87 5.56
C VAL A 15 4.24 -2.05 6.35
N VAL A 16 3.32 -1.40 5.65
CA VAL A 16 2.26 -0.65 6.32
C VAL A 16 1.24 -1.60 6.96
N ASP A 17 0.81 -1.27 8.17
CA ASP A 17 -0.29 -1.96 8.86
C ASP A 17 -1.66 -1.66 8.23
N ALA A 18 -2.69 -2.37 8.67
CA ALA A 18 -4.07 -2.07 8.28
C ALA A 18 -4.50 -0.68 8.77
N GLY A 19 -5.25 0.03 7.94
CA GLY A 19 -5.73 1.37 8.25
C GLY A 19 -6.05 2.20 7.02
N VAL A 20 -6.47 3.45 7.27
CA VAL A 20 -6.90 4.37 6.20
C VAL A 20 -5.72 5.19 5.72
N VAL A 21 -5.38 5.04 4.44
CA VAL A 21 -4.35 5.82 3.77
C VAL A 21 -4.95 7.13 3.29
N SER A 22 -4.29 8.22 3.61
CA SER A 22 -4.68 9.57 3.21
C SER A 22 -3.53 10.29 2.51
N GLY A 23 -3.84 11.16 1.56
CA GLY A 23 -2.87 11.91 0.78
C GLY A 23 -3.44 13.24 0.31
N TYR A 24 -2.68 14.00 -0.47
CA TYR A 24 -3.16 15.24 -1.10
C TYR A 24 -3.13 15.15 -2.62
N ALA A 25 -3.96 15.98 -3.25
CA ALA A 25 -3.82 16.25 -4.68
C ALA A 25 -2.49 17.01 -4.93
N ARG A 26 -1.74 16.64 -5.98
CA ARG A 26 -0.50 17.35 -6.35
C ARG A 26 -0.73 18.82 -6.69
N VAL A 27 -1.94 19.15 -7.16
CA VAL A 27 -2.37 20.50 -7.53
C VAL A 27 -3.72 20.77 -6.89
N GLY A 28 -3.88 21.91 -6.23
CA GLY A 28 -5.15 22.30 -5.60
C GLY A 28 -5.02 22.61 -4.11
N SER A 29 -6.06 22.32 -3.34
CA SER A 29 -6.32 22.86 -1.99
C SER A 29 -5.34 22.45 -0.89
N GLY A 30 -4.32 21.62 -1.18
CA GLY A 30 -3.40 21.07 -0.16
C GLY A 30 -4.08 20.26 0.93
N GLN A 31 -5.40 20.07 0.83
CA GLN A 31 -6.20 19.34 1.80
C GLN A 31 -5.91 17.85 1.66
N ARG A 32 -5.66 17.21 2.79
CA ARG A 32 -5.53 15.76 2.87
C ARG A 32 -6.91 15.10 2.77
N VAL A 33 -7.01 14.08 1.94
CA VAL A 33 -8.23 13.29 1.69
C VAL A 33 -7.90 11.81 1.87
N GLU A 34 -8.89 11.05 2.31
CA GLU A 34 -8.80 9.59 2.38
C GLU A 34 -8.77 9.03 0.95
N LEU A 35 -7.77 8.20 0.65
CA LEU A 35 -7.59 7.61 -0.66
C LEU A 35 -8.22 6.22 -0.72
N PHE A 36 -7.83 5.35 0.22
CA PHE A 36 -8.30 3.98 0.36
C PHE A 36 -7.89 3.44 1.74
N GLU A 37 -8.52 2.34 2.14
CA GLU A 37 -8.17 1.53 3.29
C GLU A 37 -7.29 0.36 2.83
N VAL A 38 -6.28 0.06 3.66
CA VAL A 38 -5.43 -1.13 3.58
C VAL A 38 -5.93 -2.12 4.63
N SER A 39 -6.12 -3.36 4.22
CA SER A 39 -6.53 -4.47 5.09
C SER A 39 -5.74 -5.73 4.74
N ASP A 40 -5.86 -6.78 5.56
CA ASP A 40 -5.22 -8.06 5.24
C ASP A 40 -5.78 -8.73 3.98
N ALA A 41 -7.00 -8.38 3.56
CA ALA A 41 -7.58 -8.89 2.33
C ALA A 41 -7.11 -8.13 1.07
N GLY A 42 -6.65 -6.88 1.23
CA GLY A 42 -6.31 -6.02 0.10
C GLY A 42 -6.61 -4.54 0.33
N LEU A 43 -6.88 -3.84 -0.77
CA LEU A 43 -7.14 -2.40 -0.82
C LEU A 43 -8.61 -2.12 -1.13
N SER A 44 -9.25 -1.23 -0.37
CA SER A 44 -10.65 -0.87 -0.60
C SER A 44 -10.91 0.62 -0.44
N GLY A 45 -11.84 1.15 -1.22
CA GLY A 45 -12.25 2.55 -1.13
C GLY A 45 -13.58 2.78 -1.86
N PRO A 46 -14.06 4.03 -1.93
CA PRO A 46 -15.28 4.34 -2.65
C PRO A 46 -15.23 3.87 -4.11
N GLY A 47 -16.04 2.86 -4.44
CA GLY A 47 -16.15 2.31 -5.80
C GLY A 47 -15.02 1.37 -6.25
N ILE A 48 -14.08 1.04 -5.36
CA ILE A 48 -12.97 0.12 -5.68
C ILE A 48 -12.71 -0.90 -4.55
N CYS A 49 -12.43 -2.12 -4.95
CA CYS A 49 -11.93 -3.17 -4.08
C CYS A 49 -10.97 -4.05 -4.88
N TYR A 50 -9.73 -4.16 -4.41
CA TYR A 50 -8.67 -4.99 -4.95
C TYR A 50 -8.22 -5.98 -3.87
N LEU A 51 -8.29 -7.27 -4.15
CA LEU A 51 -7.55 -8.27 -3.40
C LEU A 51 -6.05 -8.13 -3.71
N TRP A 52 -5.18 -8.64 -2.86
CA TRP A 52 -3.74 -8.67 -3.17
C TRP A 52 -3.44 -9.42 -4.48
N SER A 53 -4.23 -10.45 -4.78
CA SER A 53 -4.15 -11.22 -6.03
C SER A 53 -4.63 -10.46 -7.27
N ASP A 54 -5.38 -9.37 -7.10
CA ASP A 54 -5.86 -8.55 -8.21
C ASP A 54 -4.80 -7.55 -8.69
N LEU A 55 -3.69 -7.38 -7.96
CA LEU A 55 -2.66 -6.41 -8.26
C LEU A 55 -1.58 -7.04 -9.16
N ASP A 56 -1.22 -6.33 -10.24
CA ASP A 56 -0.20 -6.77 -11.21
C ASP A 56 1.19 -6.22 -10.89
N GLY A 57 1.26 -5.26 -9.96
CA GLY A 57 2.51 -4.67 -9.50
C GLY A 57 2.42 -3.17 -9.24
N ILE A 58 3.59 -2.55 -9.09
CA ILE A 58 3.73 -1.15 -8.72
C ILE A 58 4.79 -0.47 -9.57
N SER A 59 4.61 0.83 -9.85
CA SER A 59 5.64 1.66 -10.46
C SER A 59 5.65 3.07 -9.87
N ILE A 60 6.83 3.68 -9.81
CA ILE A 60 7.00 5.08 -9.43
C ILE A 60 7.51 5.85 -10.64
N SER A 61 6.83 6.94 -10.98
CA SER A 61 7.24 7.83 -12.08
C SER A 61 6.81 9.26 -11.78
N ASP A 62 7.71 10.23 -11.95
CA ASP A 62 7.41 11.67 -11.76
C ASP A 62 6.70 11.99 -10.42
N GLY A 63 7.19 11.44 -9.30
CA GLY A 63 6.61 11.69 -7.97
C GLY A 63 5.18 11.12 -7.79
N LEU A 64 4.76 10.20 -8.64
CA LEU A 64 3.49 9.47 -8.54
C LEU A 64 3.75 7.98 -8.32
N ILE A 65 2.94 7.38 -7.46
CA ILE A 65 2.78 5.93 -7.36
C ILE A 65 1.66 5.52 -8.31
N GLN A 66 1.89 4.46 -9.07
CA GLN A 66 0.87 3.70 -9.77
C GLN A 66 0.86 2.27 -9.22
N ILE A 67 -0.29 1.83 -8.72
CA ILE A 67 -0.60 0.43 -8.46
C ILE A 67 -1.34 -0.06 -9.70
N HIS A 68 -0.84 -1.12 -10.33
CA HIS A 68 -1.40 -1.70 -11.56
C HIS A 68 -2.37 -2.82 -11.22
N SER A 69 -3.49 -2.88 -11.95
CA SER A 69 -4.47 -3.97 -11.89
C SER A 69 -5.32 -3.96 -13.16
N ASP A 70 -5.59 -5.14 -13.72
CA ASP A 70 -6.48 -5.33 -14.86
C ASP A 70 -7.97 -5.50 -14.48
N LYS A 71 -8.28 -5.60 -13.18
CA LYS A 71 -9.64 -5.83 -12.66
C LYS A 71 -10.65 -4.77 -13.10
N TYR A 72 -10.21 -3.52 -13.24
CA TYR A 72 -11.05 -2.41 -13.71
C TYR A 72 -10.40 -1.68 -14.87
N LEU A 73 -11.23 -1.07 -15.73
CA LEU A 73 -10.79 -0.31 -16.91
C LEU A 73 -9.84 0.86 -16.61
N SER A 74 -9.77 1.32 -15.35
CA SER A 74 -8.84 2.39 -14.94
C SER A 74 -7.37 1.97 -14.92
N GLY A 75 -7.08 0.66 -14.96
CA GLY A 75 -5.71 0.14 -14.88
C GLY A 75 -5.08 0.26 -13.50
N GLY A 76 -5.90 0.28 -12.44
CA GLY A 76 -5.46 0.38 -11.05
C GLY A 76 -5.63 1.76 -10.42
N LEU A 77 -4.68 2.15 -9.56
CA LEU A 77 -4.72 3.37 -8.73
C LEU A 77 -3.49 4.25 -8.92
N ARG A 78 -3.71 5.56 -8.97
CA ARG A 78 -2.64 6.55 -9.11
C ARG A 78 -2.75 7.67 -8.08
N PHE A 79 -1.67 7.97 -7.38
CA PHE A 79 -1.64 9.02 -6.36
C PHE A 79 -0.24 9.58 -6.14
N ALA A 80 -0.15 10.71 -5.44
CA ALA A 80 1.12 11.36 -5.10
C ALA A 80 1.98 10.46 -4.19
N LEU A 81 3.28 10.36 -4.51
CA LEU A 81 4.25 9.69 -3.66
C LEU A 81 4.43 10.42 -2.33
N GLU A 82 4.45 11.75 -2.36
CA GLU A 82 4.70 12.55 -1.18
C GLU A 82 3.45 12.75 -0.32
N GLY A 83 3.67 12.84 0.98
CA GLY A 83 2.66 13.31 1.93
C GLY A 83 1.57 12.32 2.30
N LEU A 84 1.74 11.05 1.93
CA LEU A 84 0.91 9.98 2.44
C LEU A 84 1.04 9.84 3.95
N SER A 85 -0.09 9.56 4.59
CA SER A 85 -0.18 9.13 5.97
C SER A 85 -1.12 7.94 6.06
N ILE A 86 -0.99 7.17 7.14
CA ILE A 86 -1.95 6.13 7.48
C ILE A 86 -2.48 6.36 8.89
N ARG A 87 -3.78 6.15 9.07
CA ARG A 87 -4.43 6.12 10.37
C ARG A 87 -4.86 4.69 10.68
N GLY A 88 -4.18 4.06 11.64
CA GLY A 88 -4.48 2.71 12.09
C GLY A 88 -5.68 2.65 13.05
N ALA A 89 -5.97 1.46 13.57
CA ALA A 89 -7.11 1.21 14.46
C ALA A 89 -7.10 2.01 15.78
N ASN A 90 -5.90 2.40 16.26
CA ASN A 90 -5.75 3.26 17.44
C ASN A 90 -6.11 4.73 17.18
N GLY A 91 -6.48 5.09 15.94
CA GLY A 91 -6.82 6.45 15.53
C GLY A 91 -5.62 7.38 15.34
N VAL A 92 -4.40 6.90 15.57
CA VAL A 92 -3.16 7.69 15.43
C VAL A 92 -2.76 7.72 13.96
N GLU A 93 -2.63 8.94 13.42
CA GLU A 93 -2.11 9.16 12.08
C GLU A 93 -0.57 9.22 12.11
N VAL A 94 0.08 8.40 11.29
CA VAL A 94 1.53 8.38 11.13
C VAL A 94 1.92 8.66 9.68
N ARG A 95 3.08 9.29 9.48
CA ARG A 95 3.65 9.56 8.15
C ARG A 95 4.90 8.73 7.86
N GLN A 96 5.44 8.10 8.89
CA GLN A 96 6.60 7.23 8.82
C GLN A 96 6.42 6.05 9.76
N GLN A 97 6.99 4.91 9.39
CA GLN A 97 7.09 3.71 10.21
C GLN A 97 8.53 3.22 10.13
N ASP A 98 9.17 3.04 11.29
CA ASP A 98 10.56 2.61 11.41
C ASP A 98 11.55 3.44 10.54
N GLY A 99 11.30 4.75 10.42
CA GLY A 99 12.12 5.69 9.65
C GLY A 99 11.83 5.72 8.14
N TYR A 100 10.89 4.91 7.64
CA TYR A 100 10.47 4.90 6.24
C TYR A 100 9.17 5.69 6.06
N PRO A 101 9.05 6.53 5.02
CA PRO A 101 7.77 7.15 4.66
C PRO A 101 6.69 6.10 4.40
N VAL A 102 5.46 6.36 4.85
CA VAL A 102 4.30 5.47 4.65
C VAL A 102 4.12 5.05 3.20
N ALA A 103 4.44 5.93 2.25
CA ALA A 103 4.39 5.60 0.84
C ALA A 103 5.26 4.39 0.47
N TYR A 104 6.50 4.34 0.97
CA TYR A 104 7.38 3.19 0.73
C TYR A 104 6.94 1.97 1.54
N CYS A 105 6.43 2.16 2.76
CA CYS A 105 5.87 1.04 3.54
C CYS A 105 4.66 0.40 2.85
N LEU A 106 3.84 1.18 2.13
CA LEU A 106 2.73 0.68 1.33
C LEU A 106 3.23 -0.14 0.13
N LEU A 107 4.25 0.35 -0.59
CA LEU A 107 4.86 -0.38 -1.71
C LEU A 107 5.46 -1.70 -1.23
N ASN A 108 6.10 -1.68 -0.06
CA ASN A 108 6.61 -2.87 0.60
C ASN A 108 5.46 -3.83 0.97
N ARG A 109 4.33 -3.33 1.50
CA ARG A 109 3.16 -4.17 1.81
C ARG A 109 2.62 -4.88 0.57
N ILE A 110 2.46 -4.17 -0.54
CA ILE A 110 2.00 -4.76 -1.81
C ILE A 110 3.00 -5.84 -2.28
N THR A 111 4.29 -5.54 -2.26
CA THR A 111 5.34 -6.49 -2.68
C THR A 111 5.35 -7.73 -1.79
N TYR A 112 5.22 -7.56 -0.47
CA TYR A 112 5.19 -8.64 0.51
C TYR A 112 4.00 -9.58 0.28
N GLU A 113 2.80 -9.04 0.11
CA GLU A 113 1.60 -9.85 -0.10
C GLU A 113 1.62 -10.56 -1.47
N GLN A 114 2.14 -9.91 -2.52
CA GLN A 114 2.34 -10.56 -3.81
C GLN A 114 3.36 -11.72 -3.72
N GLN A 115 4.43 -11.58 -2.95
CA GLN A 115 5.40 -12.67 -2.74
C GLN A 115 4.79 -13.84 -1.98
N LYS A 116 4.02 -13.57 -0.92
CA LYS A 116 3.30 -14.63 -0.19
C LYS A 116 2.38 -15.44 -1.08
N LEU A 117 1.66 -14.76 -1.99
CA LEU A 117 0.80 -15.45 -2.95
C LEU A 117 1.61 -16.37 -3.87
N VAL A 118 2.74 -15.91 -4.41
CA VAL A 118 3.62 -16.74 -5.24
C VAL A 118 4.13 -17.96 -4.46
N ASP A 119 4.61 -17.75 -3.23
CA ASP A 119 5.10 -18.83 -2.38
C ASP A 119 4.00 -19.86 -2.05
N GLU A 120 2.76 -19.41 -1.81
CA GLU A 120 1.59 -20.28 -1.60
C GLU A 120 1.23 -21.11 -2.83
N PHE A 121 1.42 -20.59 -4.05
CA PHE A 121 1.19 -21.33 -5.29
C PHE A 121 2.34 -22.29 -5.63
N ASP A 122 3.58 -22.00 -5.22
CA ASP A 122 4.75 -22.84 -5.48
C ASP A 122 4.82 -24.08 -4.56
N VAL A 123 4.17 -24.08 -3.39
CA VAL A 123 4.02 -25.29 -2.55
C VAL A 123 2.88 -26.23 -3.00
N GLY A 124 2.26 -25.95 -4.16
CA GLY A 124 1.07 -26.64 -4.68
C GLY A 124 1.29 -27.74 -5.74
N PHE A 125 2.48 -28.33 -5.89
CA PHE A 125 2.75 -29.40 -6.87
C PHE A 125 3.55 -30.58 -6.31
#